data_AF-A0A975QPH6-F1
#
_entry.id   AF-A0A975QPH6-F1
#
_cell.length_a   1.000
_cell.length_b   1.000
_cell.length_c   1.000
_cell.angle_alpha   90.00
_cell.angle_beta   90.00
_cell.angle_gamma   90.00
#
_symmetry.space_group_name_H-M   'P 1'
#
loop_
_entity.id
_entity.type
_entity.pdbx_description
1 polymer ?
#
loop_
_entity_poly.entity_id
_entity_poly.type
_entity_poly.pdbx_seq_one_letter_code
_entity_poly.pdbx_strand_id
1 'polypeptide(L)'
;MIKIKNKVFELVKDYRDAFSEQLFKEKYLESFDKYDVIVGDMSSNILRLKGFTSRKSDSPFYVNKIPDYLNESCNYNCPYFIVKRVKNV
;
A
#
# COMPACT_ATOMS: atom_id res chain seq x y z
N MET A 1 0.96 14.60 -1.04
CA MET A 1 -0.36 14.00 -0.74
C MET A 1 -0.99 13.55 -2.04
N ILE A 2 -1.39 12.29 -2.12
CA ILE A 2 -1.91 11.64 -3.32
C ILE A 2 -3.43 11.63 -3.24
N LYS A 3 -4.10 12.17 -4.26
CA LYS A 3 -5.56 12.23 -4.29
C LYS A 3 -6.11 11.17 -5.23
N ILE A 4 -6.98 10.29 -4.72
CA ILE A 4 -7.71 9.30 -5.50
C ILE A 4 -9.19 9.46 -5.21
N LYS A 5 -9.96 9.89 -6.22
CA LYS A 5 -11.37 10.25 -6.06
C LYS A 5 -11.53 11.24 -4.88
N ASN A 6 -12.30 10.86 -3.86
CA ASN A 6 -12.55 11.65 -2.66
C ASN A 6 -11.64 11.27 -1.47
N LYS A 7 -10.52 10.60 -1.73
CA LYS A 7 -9.61 10.07 -0.70
C LYS A 7 -8.23 10.68 -0.85
N VAL A 8 -7.64 11.01 0.29
CA VAL A 8 -6.28 11.52 0.36
C VAL A 8 -5.39 10.45 0.99
N PHE A 9 -4.29 10.16 0.33
CA PHE A 9 -3.25 9.25 0.79
C PHE A 9 -1.96 10.02 1.00
N GLU A 10 -1.21 9.60 2.00
CA GLU A 10 0.13 10.08 2.30
C GLU A 10 1.12 8.95 2.03
N LEU A 11 2.22 9.29 1.37
CA LEU A 11 3.33 8.37 1.18
C LEU A 11 4.10 8.27 2.49
N VAL A 12 4.00 7.12 3.14
CA VAL A 12 4.65 6.86 4.43
C VAL A 12 6.05 6.30 4.22
N LYS A 13 6.22 5.47 3.19
CA LYS A 13 7.50 4.87 2.85
C LYS A 13 7.59 4.65 1.36
N ASP A 14 8.76 4.98 0.81
CA ASP A 14 9.14 4.62 -0.55
C ASP A 14 10.51 3.97 -0.51
N TYR A 15 10.57 2.72 -0.93
CA TYR A 15 11.79 1.93 -0.96
C TYR A 15 12.16 1.65 -2.41
N ARG A 16 13.32 2.19 -2.81
CA ARG A 16 13.87 2.11 -4.17
C ARG A 16 13.03 2.82 -5.24
N ASP A 17 12.43 3.95 -4.89
CA ASP A 17 11.68 4.80 -5.85
C ASP A 17 10.57 3.99 -6.56
N ALA A 18 9.90 3.13 -5.81
CA ALA A 18 8.87 2.23 -6.32
C ALA A 18 7.54 2.94 -6.52
N PHE A 19 7.36 4.09 -5.87
CA PHE A 19 6.10 4.81 -5.90
C PHE A 19 5.90 5.58 -7.19
N SER A 20 4.87 5.20 -7.95
CA SER A 20 4.36 5.97 -9.08
C SER A 20 2.90 6.33 -8.83
N GLU A 21 2.61 7.63 -8.74
CA GLU A 21 1.24 8.11 -8.52
C GLU A 21 0.29 7.63 -9.62
N GLN A 22 0.75 7.63 -10.87
CA GLN A 22 -0.04 7.21 -12.03
C GLN A 22 -0.39 5.72 -11.96
N LEU A 23 0.60 4.85 -11.74
CA LEU A 23 0.39 3.41 -11.61
C LEU A 23 -0.48 3.07 -10.39
N PHE A 24 -0.27 3.76 -9.27
CA PHE A 24 -1.06 3.58 -8.07
C PHE A 24 -2.53 3.93 -8.33
N LYS A 25 -2.82 5.07 -8.98
CA LYS A 25 -4.17 5.49 -9.37
C LYS A 25 -4.84 4.48 -10.30
N GLU A 26 -4.11 3.94 -11.27
CA GLU A 26 -4.62 2.96 -12.23
C GLU A 26 -4.97 1.61 -11.58
N LYS A 27 -4.09 1.12 -10.69
CA LYS A 27 -4.29 -0.17 -10.00
C LYS A 27 -5.23 -0.08 -8.80
N TYR A 28 -5.57 1.13 -8.33
CA TYR A 28 -6.43 1.30 -7.18
C TYR A 28 -7.87 0.86 -7.47
N LEU A 29 -8.32 -0.15 -6.74
CA LEU A 29 -9.69 -0.66 -6.77
C LEU A 29 -10.50 -0.17 -5.56
N GLU A 30 -11.82 -0.02 -5.74
CA GLU A 30 -12.74 0.38 -4.65
C GLU A 30 -12.79 -0.64 -3.51
N SER A 31 -12.42 -1.90 -3.77
CA SER A 31 -12.26 -2.93 -2.74
C SER A 31 -11.19 -2.57 -1.69
N PHE A 32 -10.27 -1.66 -2.02
CA PHE A 32 -9.29 -1.13 -1.08
C PHE A 32 -9.84 -0.07 -0.14
N ASP A 33 -11.07 0.40 -0.35
CA ASP A 33 -11.67 1.46 0.44
C ASP A 33 -11.82 1.11 1.92
N LYS A 34 -11.94 -0.18 2.24
CA LYS A 34 -12.02 -0.68 3.62
C LYS A 34 -10.70 -0.62 4.39
N TYR A 35 -9.57 -0.43 3.69
CA TYR A 35 -8.23 -0.40 4.27
C TYR A 35 -7.75 1.04 4.44
N ASP A 36 -7.06 1.30 5.54
CA ASP A 36 -6.44 2.60 5.83
C ASP A 36 -4.96 2.66 5.46
N VAL A 37 -4.33 1.52 5.14
CA VAL A 37 -2.95 1.45 4.63
C VAL A 37 -2.96 0.60 3.37
N ILE A 38 -2.29 1.05 2.32
CA ILE A 38 -2.07 0.28 1.10
C ILE A 38 -0.57 0.12 0.90
N VAL A 39 -0.15 -1.10 0.65
CA VAL A 39 1.23 -1.45 0.28
C VAL A 39 1.24 -1.78 -1.20
N GLY A 40 2.17 -1.18 -1.93
CA GLY A 40 2.46 -1.53 -3.31
C GLY A 40 3.82 -2.18 -3.42
N ASP A 41 3.91 -3.38 -3.98
CA ASP A 41 5.18 -4.06 -4.25
C ASP A 41 5.36 -4.32 -5.76
N MET A 42 6.60 -4.23 -6.21
CA MET A 42 6.98 -4.43 -7.62
C MET A 42 7.53 -5.84 -7.81
N SER A 43 6.63 -6.79 -8.03
CA SER A 43 7.00 -8.18 -8.30
C SER A 43 6.99 -8.45 -9.80
N SER A 44 8.11 -8.97 -10.32
CA SER A 44 8.24 -9.27 -11.75
C SER A 44 7.86 -8.08 -12.66
N ASN A 45 8.24 -6.87 -12.24
CA ASN A 45 7.92 -5.59 -12.89
C ASN A 45 6.42 -5.23 -12.94
N ILE A 46 5.57 -5.94 -12.20
CA ILE A 46 4.14 -5.64 -12.09
C ILE A 46 3.86 -5.07 -10.70
N LEU A 47 3.17 -3.93 -10.68
CA LEU A 47 2.66 -3.35 -9.44
C LEU A 47 1.52 -4.21 -8.88
N ARG A 48 1.71 -4.71 -7.66
CA ARG A 48 0.67 -5.38 -6.87
C ARG A 48 0.30 -4.50 -5.69
N LEU A 49 -1.01 -4.35 -5.46
CA LEU A 49 -1.52 -3.60 -4.32
C LEU A 49 -2.13 -4.55 -3.30
N LYS A 50 -1.79 -4.34 -2.03
CA LYS A 50 -2.36 -5.06 -0.90
C LYS A 50 -2.83 -4.08 0.15
N GLY A 51 -4.05 -4.29 0.64
CA GLY A 51 -4.64 -3.46 1.68
C GLY A 51 -4.41 -4.01 3.08
N PHE A 52 -4.09 -3.11 3.99
CA PHE A 52 -3.84 -3.35 5.40
C PHE A 52 -4.62 -2.38 6.29
N THR A 53 -4.82 -2.72 7.56
CA THR A 53 -5.48 -1.86 8.52
C THR A 53 -4.65 -1.64 9.77
N SER A 54 -4.60 -0.41 10.27
CA SER A 54 -4.02 -0.07 11.57
C SER A 54 -5.03 -0.10 12.71
N ARG A 55 -6.31 -0.36 12.43
CA ARG A 55 -7.40 -0.22 13.43
C ARG A 55 -7.74 -1.51 14.19
N LYS A 56 -7.40 -2.68 13.63
CA LYS A 56 -7.77 -3.99 14.18
C LYS A 56 -6.52 -4.87 14.27
N SER A 57 -5.97 -5.00 15.47
CA SER A 57 -4.79 -5.84 15.77
C SER A 57 -4.99 -7.30 15.39
N ASP A 58 -6.19 -7.83 15.61
CA ASP A 58 -6.56 -9.22 15.30
C ASP A 58 -6.89 -9.44 13.82
N SER A 59 -6.79 -8.41 12.99
CA SER A 59 -6.99 -8.57 11.55
C SER A 59 -5.81 -9.34 10.94
N PRO A 60 -6.07 -10.33 10.06
CA PRO A 60 -4.99 -10.95 9.28
C PRO A 60 -4.27 -9.93 8.37
N PHE A 61 -4.87 -8.76 8.14
CA PHE A 61 -4.30 -7.66 7.37
C PHE A 61 -3.83 -6.52 8.26
N TYR A 62 -3.44 -6.80 9.51
CA TYR A 62 -2.91 -5.78 10.39
C TYR A 62 -1.57 -5.25 9.88
N VAL A 63 -1.29 -3.95 10.07
CA VAL A 63 -0.07 -3.29 9.56
C VAL A 63 1.24 -3.95 10.02
N ASN A 64 1.26 -4.61 11.18
CA ASN A 64 2.46 -5.35 11.64
C ASN A 64 2.79 -6.56 10.78
N LYS A 65 1.87 -7.05 9.94
CA LYS A 65 2.08 -8.15 8.99
C LYS A 65 2.66 -7.70 7.65
N ILE A 66 2.87 -6.40 7.45
CA ILE A 66 3.49 -5.86 6.23
C ILE A 66 4.90 -6.44 6.00
N PRO A 67 5.80 -6.53 7.00
CA PRO A 67 7.13 -7.12 6.81
C PRO A 67 7.06 -8.59 6.38
N ASP A 68 6.18 -9.38 7.02
CA ASP A 68 5.92 -10.78 6.64
C ASP A 68 5.44 -10.85 5.19
N TYR A 69 4.43 -10.06 4.82
CA TYR A 69 3.91 -9.98 3.46
C TYR A 69 4.98 -9.64 2.42
N LEU A 70 5.84 -8.66 2.70
CA LEU A 70 6.89 -8.23 1.78
C LEU A 70 7.95 -9.33 1.59
N ASN A 71 8.32 -10.03 2.67
CA ASN A 71 9.25 -11.15 2.62
C ASN A 71 8.67 -12.37 1.87
N GLU A 72 7.38 -12.66 2.02
CA GLU A 72 6.72 -13.78 1.35
C GLU A 72 6.39 -13.48 -0.12
N SER A 73 5.93 -12.26 -0.39
CA SER A 73 5.43 -11.90 -1.71
C SER A 73 6.55 -11.48 -2.64
N CYS A 74 7.66 -10.94 -2.13
CA CYS A 74 8.72 -10.42 -2.98
C CYS A 74 10.12 -10.88 -2.53
N ASN A 75 10.95 -11.23 -3.51
CA ASN A 75 12.35 -11.59 -3.25
C ASN A 75 13.10 -10.46 -2.54
N TYR A 76 14.25 -10.79 -1.93
CA TYR A 76 15.17 -9.81 -1.37
C TYR A 76 15.35 -8.61 -2.30
N ASN A 77 15.35 -7.40 -1.72
CA ASN A 77 15.58 -6.15 -2.43
C ASN A 77 14.45 -5.70 -3.40
N CYS A 78 13.26 -6.26 -3.27
CA CYS A 78 12.10 -5.81 -4.04
C CYS A 78 11.74 -4.33 -3.77
N PRO A 79 11.53 -3.51 -4.80
CA PRO A 79 11.00 -2.16 -4.64
C PRO A 79 9.56 -2.21 -4.12
N TYR A 80 9.25 -1.39 -3.12
CA TYR A 80 7.91 -1.29 -2.57
C TYR A 80 7.65 0.10 -2.00
N PHE A 81 6.38 0.44 -1.85
CA PHE A 81 5.94 1.65 -1.19
C PHE A 81 4.78 1.36 -0.23
N ILE A 82 4.60 2.25 0.72
CA ILE A 82 3.50 2.20 1.69
C ILE A 82 2.83 3.57 1.68
N VAL A 83 1.53 3.59 1.40
CA VAL A 83 0.70 4.77 1.51
C VAL A 83 -0.36 4.57 2.59
N LYS A 84 -0.62 5.61 3.37
CA LYS A 84 -1.64 5.62 4.41
C LYS A 84 -2.73 6.61 4.05
N ARG A 85 -3.98 6.20 4.23
CA ARG A 85 -5.11 7.10 4.05
C ARG A 85 -5.09 8.15 5.16
N VAL A 86 -5.03 9.41 4.75
CA VAL A 86 -5.27 10.54 5.64
C VAL A 86 -6.77 10.58 5.86
N LYS A 87 -7.21 10.41 7.11
CA LYS A 87 -8.57 10.79 7.47
C LYS A 87 -8.60 12.32 7.39
N ASN A 88 -9.19 12.86 6.32
CA ASN A 88 -9.63 14.23 6.38
C ASN A 88 -10.68 14.31 7.47
N VAL A 89 -10.41 15.18 8.44
CA VAL A 89 -11.34 15.60 9.49
C VAL A 89 -12.54 16.28 8.85
#